data_AF-A0A0J9UUC1-F1
#
_entry.id   AF-A0A0J9UUC1-F1
#
_cell.length_a   1.000
_cell.length_b   1.000
_cell.length_c   1.000
_cell.angle_alpha   90.00
_cell.angle_beta   90.00
_cell.angle_gamma   90.00
#
_symmetry.space_group_name_H-M   'P 1'
#
loop_
_entity.id
_entity.type
_entity.pdbx_description
1 polymer ?
#
loop_
_entity_poly.entity_id
_entity_poly.type
_entity_poly.pdbx_seq_one_letter_code
_entity_poly.pdbx_strand_id
1 'polypeptide(L)'
;MPATLQPFSTYQTLKASTSMICTTLKMATKTTNTSMWLTSMTFHAALRASSLFIDSASEFSPEYYQGIADVSKKLESVVLRVASEQRQDLDDVDVFVGSLSFSNGKTLQKLIIYNPGGMHGYQCRNYRLDDLDDFGNLKLFTLAVSDIELEEFHLMHSSPNAEQLAEYVSDSLPVSTEAIYVWGRSDGHADDSKSDDIPSDILDSTLASLIESGVLENLKVVYLADVEKRHAQDNREIALGRHIDVGLKDAGPKQLILQKSVAAGLKTGVHVCTLMNRDDGGYWKNFPGKPDRFELKTGPCYGERPASWRLNLQSGEWGPECEGCGECKDCLVVYPAELWKSSRP
;
A
#
# COMPACT_ATOMS: atom_id res chain seq x y z
N MET A 1 6.50 29.20 53.00
CA MET A 1 7.03 29.77 51.74
C MET A 1 7.16 28.64 50.73
N PRO A 2 6.27 28.52 49.73
CA PRO A 2 6.50 27.67 48.58
C PRO A 2 7.08 28.49 47.43
N ALA A 3 8.13 27.95 46.80
CA ALA A 3 8.83 28.53 45.68
C ALA A 3 7.96 28.49 44.41
N THR A 4 7.82 29.66 43.79
CA THR A 4 7.20 29.89 42.48
C THR A 4 8.12 29.34 41.38
N LEU A 5 7.69 28.29 40.68
CA LEU A 5 8.28 27.85 39.42
C LEU A 5 7.59 28.60 38.27
N GLN A 6 8.33 29.47 37.58
CA GLN A 6 7.88 30.09 36.33
C GLN A 6 7.98 29.08 35.17
N PRO A 7 6.95 28.98 34.31
CA PRO A 7 7.09 28.26 33.05
C PRO A 7 7.77 29.14 31.99
N PHE A 8 8.85 28.63 31.41
CA PHE A 8 9.46 29.18 30.21
C PHE A 8 8.47 29.10 29.04
N SER A 9 8.00 30.24 28.55
CA SER A 9 7.28 30.33 27.28
C SER A 9 8.27 30.61 26.15
N THR A 10 8.43 29.67 25.23
CA THR A 10 9.09 29.93 23.94
C THR A 10 8.05 29.71 22.84
N TYR A 11 7.26 30.75 22.57
CA TYR A 11 6.41 30.80 21.38
C TYR A 11 7.28 31.21 20.19
N GLN A 12 7.54 30.28 19.26
CA GLN A 12 8.04 30.64 17.93
C GLN A 12 6.86 30.70 16.96
N THR A 13 6.51 31.92 16.57
CA THR A 13 5.52 32.23 15.54
C THR A 13 6.12 31.90 14.16
N LEU A 14 5.65 30.83 13.51
CA LEU A 14 6.00 30.51 12.12
C LEU A 14 5.19 31.39 11.17
N LYS A 15 5.86 32.36 10.53
CA LYS A 15 5.33 33.09 9.37
C LYS A 15 5.12 32.12 8.21
N ALA A 16 3.88 32.03 7.74
CA ALA A 16 3.51 31.24 6.57
C ALA A 16 4.14 31.80 5.30
N SER A 17 4.95 30.97 4.63
CA SER A 17 5.28 31.10 3.21
C SER A 17 4.60 29.94 2.50
N THR A 18 3.89 30.25 1.43
CA THR A 18 3.14 29.33 0.57
C THR A 18 4.05 28.27 -0.07
N SER A 19 4.19 27.11 0.58
CA SER A 19 4.45 25.83 -0.07
C SER A 19 4.06 24.66 0.85
N MET A 20 3.26 23.73 0.33
CA MET A 20 2.84 22.44 0.93
C MET A 20 2.65 22.43 2.47
N ILE A 21 1.41 22.61 2.91
CA ILE A 21 1.03 22.25 4.29
C ILE A 21 0.71 20.75 4.28
N CYS A 22 1.71 19.92 4.59
CA CYS A 22 1.48 18.53 4.96
C CYS A 22 1.05 18.52 6.43
N THR A 23 -0.23 18.26 6.71
CA THR A 23 -0.71 18.18 8.11
C THR A 23 -0.59 16.73 8.57
N THR A 24 0.40 16.43 9.40
CA THR A 24 0.48 15.15 10.11
C THR A 24 -0.40 15.23 11.36
N LEU A 25 -1.57 14.60 11.32
CA LEU A 25 -2.44 14.44 12.48
C LEU A 25 -1.93 13.26 13.32
N LYS A 26 -1.17 13.53 14.39
CA LYS A 26 -0.96 12.59 15.50
C LYS A 26 -2.07 12.82 16.52
N MET A 27 -3.05 11.92 16.60
CA MET A 27 -4.09 12.00 17.62
C MET A 27 -4.00 10.82 18.58
N ALA A 28 -3.65 11.14 19.84
CA ALA A 28 -3.68 10.18 20.93
C ALA A 28 -5.12 10.09 21.46
N THR A 29 -5.71 8.90 21.38
CA THR A 29 -7.02 8.59 21.96
C THR A 29 -6.89 8.46 23.48
N LYS A 30 -7.05 9.58 24.21
CA LYS A 30 -7.62 9.53 25.57
C LYS A 30 -8.16 10.88 26.06
N THR A 31 -9.41 10.79 26.51
CA THR A 31 -10.17 11.69 27.40
C THR A 31 -10.74 13.01 26.85
N THR A 32 -12.06 12.95 26.65
CA THR A 32 -13.10 13.97 26.83
C THR A 32 -12.70 15.26 27.58
N ASN A 33 -12.51 16.35 26.82
CA ASN A 33 -12.75 17.79 27.15
C ASN A 33 -11.72 18.78 26.59
N THR A 34 -10.82 18.36 25.70
CA THR A 34 -9.93 19.25 24.93
C THR A 34 -10.48 19.65 23.54
N SER A 35 -11.70 19.22 23.18
CA SER A 35 -12.24 19.28 21.82
C SER A 35 -12.65 20.67 21.30
N MET A 36 -12.78 21.70 22.15
CA MET A 36 -13.45 22.94 21.75
C MET A 36 -12.53 24.11 21.34
N TRP A 37 -11.21 24.02 21.60
CA TRP A 37 -10.26 25.10 21.25
C TRP A 37 -9.23 24.70 20.20
N LEU A 38 -8.94 23.40 20.05
CA LEU A 38 -8.14 22.88 18.92
C LEU A 38 -8.93 22.85 17.60
N THR A 39 -10.25 23.07 17.63
CA THR A 39 -11.13 22.94 16.46
C THR A 39 -11.08 24.15 15.52
N SER A 40 -10.71 25.36 15.97
CA SER A 40 -10.86 26.57 15.12
C SER A 40 -9.63 26.90 14.23
N MET A 41 -8.40 26.75 14.73
CA MET A 41 -7.19 26.97 13.89
C MET A 41 -6.86 25.77 12.99
N THR A 42 -7.21 24.55 13.40
CA THR A 42 -7.03 23.32 12.61
C THR A 42 -8.02 23.24 11.44
N PHE A 43 -9.23 23.82 11.56
CA PHE A 43 -10.25 23.84 10.50
C PHE A 43 -9.87 24.69 9.28
N HIS A 44 -9.24 25.84 9.49
CA HIS A 44 -8.87 26.73 8.37
C HIS A 44 -7.69 26.19 7.54
N ALA A 45 -6.76 25.46 8.17
CA ALA A 45 -5.70 24.74 7.47
C ALA A 45 -6.25 23.48 6.76
N ALA A 46 -7.18 22.76 7.39
CA ALA A 46 -7.88 21.60 6.85
C ALA A 46 -8.61 21.91 5.53
N LEU A 47 -9.35 23.03 5.45
CA LEU A 47 -10.10 23.47 4.25
C LEU A 47 -9.23 23.75 3.00
N ARG A 48 -7.90 23.79 3.14
CA ARG A 48 -6.95 24.02 2.04
C ARG A 48 -5.96 22.88 1.84
N ALA A 49 -6.07 21.80 2.62
CA ALA A 49 -5.19 20.66 2.46
C ALA A 49 -5.47 19.99 1.10
N SER A 50 -4.41 19.79 0.31
CA SER A 50 -4.43 18.94 -0.89
C SER A 50 -3.76 17.58 -0.63
N SER A 51 -3.11 17.41 0.52
CA SER A 51 -2.46 16.15 0.88
C SER A 51 -2.65 15.85 2.36
N LEU A 52 -3.01 14.60 2.66
CA LEU A 52 -3.18 14.11 4.01
C LEU A 52 -2.33 12.87 4.22
N PHE A 53 -1.55 12.86 5.30
CA PHE A 53 -0.80 11.69 5.76
C PHE A 53 -1.27 11.33 7.17
N ILE A 54 -1.93 10.18 7.30
CA ILE A 54 -2.40 9.63 8.56
C ILE A 54 -1.45 8.51 8.95
N ASP A 55 -0.66 8.75 10.00
CA ASP A 55 0.32 7.80 10.51
C ASP A 55 -0.25 7.00 11.68
N SER A 56 0.07 5.70 11.73
CA SER A 56 -0.32 4.78 12.80
C SER A 56 -1.84 4.80 13.07
N ALA A 57 -2.62 4.68 12.00
CA ALA A 57 -4.07 4.57 12.08
C ALA A 57 -4.49 3.24 12.73
N SER A 58 -5.44 3.35 13.66
CA SER A 58 -6.04 2.23 14.39
C SER A 58 -7.38 2.65 14.98
N GLU A 59 -8.32 1.71 15.10
CA GLU A 59 -9.60 1.85 15.80
C GLU A 59 -10.47 3.01 15.28
N PHE A 60 -10.54 3.20 13.96
CA PHE A 60 -11.39 4.22 13.35
C PHE A 60 -12.84 3.75 13.27
N SER A 61 -13.78 4.66 13.55
CA SER A 61 -15.20 4.41 13.28
C SER A 61 -15.57 4.89 11.87
N PRO A 62 -16.68 4.40 11.29
CA PRO A 62 -17.20 4.88 10.01
C PRO A 62 -17.36 6.40 9.92
N GLU A 63 -17.79 7.06 11.01
CA GLU A 63 -17.94 8.53 11.05
C GLU A 63 -16.58 9.25 10.95
N TYR A 64 -15.52 8.61 11.45
CA TYR A 64 -14.18 9.16 11.37
C TYR A 64 -13.63 9.12 9.94
N TYR A 65 -13.88 8.04 9.21
CA TYR A 65 -13.54 7.94 7.78
C TYR A 65 -14.24 9.02 6.95
N GLN A 66 -15.54 9.22 7.17
CA GLN A 66 -16.29 10.28 6.51
C GLN A 66 -15.73 11.67 6.86
N GLY A 67 -15.43 11.92 8.14
CA GLY A 67 -14.82 13.17 8.60
C GLY A 67 -13.46 13.46 7.96
N ILE A 68 -12.64 12.42 7.75
CA ILE A 68 -11.38 12.53 7.01
C ILE A 68 -11.65 12.92 5.55
N ALA A 69 -12.56 12.23 4.87
CA ALA A 69 -12.86 12.51 3.46
C ALA A 69 -13.44 13.92 3.25
N ASP A 70 -14.18 14.43 4.23
CA ASP A 70 -14.81 15.75 4.20
C ASP A 70 -13.89 16.90 4.65
N VAL A 71 -12.67 16.60 5.11
CA VAL A 71 -11.71 17.62 5.61
C VAL A 71 -11.42 18.69 4.54
N SER A 72 -11.43 18.29 3.28
CA SER A 72 -11.22 19.12 2.10
C SER A 72 -11.86 18.44 0.89
N LYS A 73 -12.47 19.24 0.00
CA LYS A 73 -12.98 18.78 -1.32
C LYS A 73 -11.94 18.96 -2.44
N LYS A 74 -10.67 19.10 -2.05
CA LYS A 74 -9.52 19.35 -2.92
C LYS A 74 -8.37 18.41 -2.59
N LEU A 75 -8.64 17.27 -1.95
CA LEU A 75 -7.58 16.30 -1.67
C LEU A 75 -7.09 15.71 -2.99
N GLU A 76 -5.79 15.84 -3.22
CA GLU A 76 -5.05 15.25 -4.34
C GLU A 76 -4.29 14.00 -3.89
N SER A 77 -3.93 13.90 -2.61
CA SER A 77 -3.24 12.74 -2.05
C SER A 77 -3.74 12.41 -0.66
N VAL A 78 -4.06 11.15 -0.45
CA VAL A 78 -4.36 10.58 0.87
C VAL A 78 -3.45 9.39 1.09
N VAL A 79 -2.82 9.38 2.26
CA VAL A 79 -1.90 8.33 2.68
C VAL A 79 -2.35 7.87 4.05
N LEU A 80 -2.57 6.57 4.18
CA LEU A 80 -2.98 5.94 5.42
C LEU A 80 -1.97 4.86 5.76
N ARG A 81 -1.27 5.00 6.88
CA ARG A 81 -0.40 3.94 7.39
C ARG A 81 -1.04 3.29 8.60
N VAL A 82 -1.37 2.01 8.48
CA VAL A 82 -1.94 1.23 9.58
C VAL A 82 -0.91 1.00 10.67
N ALA A 83 -1.34 1.06 11.93
CA ALA A 83 -0.47 0.94 13.09
C ALA A 83 0.29 -0.39 13.13
N SER A 84 -0.38 -1.49 12.79
CA SER A 84 0.21 -2.82 12.69
C SER A 84 -0.36 -3.58 11.51
N GLU A 85 0.50 -4.26 10.76
CA GLU A 85 0.09 -5.19 9.70
C GLU A 85 -0.40 -6.54 10.27
N GLN A 86 -0.06 -6.85 11.53
CA GLN A 86 -0.38 -8.13 12.19
C GLN A 86 -1.65 -8.09 13.03
N ARG A 87 -2.28 -6.92 13.14
CA ARG A 87 -3.50 -6.74 13.92
C ARG A 87 -4.53 -6.15 12.98
N GLN A 88 -5.76 -6.66 13.04
CA GLN A 88 -6.91 -6.02 12.40
C GLN A 88 -7.19 -4.73 13.17
N ASP A 89 -6.38 -3.70 12.88
CA ASP A 89 -6.40 -2.42 13.57
C ASP A 89 -7.41 -1.47 12.92
N LEU A 90 -7.83 -1.73 11.68
CA LEU A 90 -8.83 -0.92 10.97
C LEU A 90 -9.90 -1.81 10.35
N ASP A 91 -11.13 -1.63 10.81
CA ASP A 91 -12.33 -2.24 10.24
C ASP A 91 -13.05 -1.25 9.31
N ASP A 92 -13.96 -1.76 8.48
CA ASP A 92 -14.83 -1.01 7.55
C ASP A 92 -14.06 -0.05 6.63
N VAL A 93 -12.87 -0.46 6.15
CA VAL A 93 -12.03 0.38 5.28
C VAL A 93 -12.68 0.66 3.91
N ASP A 94 -13.64 -0.15 3.48
CA ASP A 94 -14.48 0.12 2.31
C ASP A 94 -15.27 1.43 2.47
N VAL A 95 -15.74 1.74 3.68
CA VAL A 95 -16.39 3.03 3.97
C VAL A 95 -15.40 4.18 3.76
N PHE A 96 -14.13 4.02 4.09
CA PHE A 96 -13.12 5.05 3.86
C PHE A 96 -12.92 5.36 2.39
N VAL A 97 -12.77 4.33 1.55
CA VAL A 97 -12.56 4.49 0.11
C VAL A 97 -13.81 5.08 -0.54
N GLY A 98 -15.00 4.57 -0.21
CA GLY A 98 -16.27 5.12 -0.70
C GLY A 98 -16.51 6.58 -0.27
N SER A 99 -16.20 6.94 0.98
CA SER A 99 -16.28 8.34 1.43
C SER A 99 -15.33 9.26 0.65
N LEU A 100 -14.13 8.77 0.32
CA LEU A 100 -13.16 9.50 -0.50
C LEU A 100 -13.60 9.63 -1.95
N SER A 101 -14.17 8.58 -2.56
CA SER A 101 -14.69 8.62 -3.93
C SER A 101 -15.80 9.67 -4.03
N PHE A 102 -16.75 9.65 -3.09
CA PHE A 102 -17.85 10.59 -3.04
C PHE A 102 -17.38 12.04 -2.86
N SER A 103 -16.41 12.26 -1.96
CA SER A 103 -15.98 13.60 -1.57
C SER A 103 -14.92 14.21 -2.48
N ASN A 104 -14.04 13.37 -3.03
CA ASN A 104 -12.80 13.77 -3.70
C ASN A 104 -12.54 12.98 -4.99
N GLY A 105 -13.52 12.24 -5.53
CA GLY A 105 -13.37 11.43 -6.75
C GLY A 105 -12.80 12.22 -7.94
N LYS A 106 -13.13 13.51 -8.03
CA LYS A 106 -12.65 14.39 -9.10
C LYS A 106 -11.27 15.00 -8.86
N THR A 107 -10.73 14.94 -7.66
CA THR A 107 -9.46 15.62 -7.30
C THR A 107 -8.38 14.67 -6.86
N LEU A 108 -8.75 13.52 -6.27
CA LEU A 108 -7.79 12.59 -5.69
C LEU A 108 -6.96 11.93 -6.80
N GLN A 109 -5.64 12.03 -6.68
CA GLN A 109 -4.67 11.46 -7.59
C GLN A 109 -3.89 10.31 -6.96
N LYS A 110 -3.80 10.28 -5.63
CA LYS A 110 -3.06 9.26 -4.89
C LYS A 110 -3.85 8.76 -3.68
N LEU A 111 -4.04 7.44 -3.61
CA LEU A 111 -4.61 6.74 -2.46
C LEU A 111 -3.64 5.63 -2.03
N ILE A 112 -2.75 5.95 -1.10
CA ILE A 112 -1.70 5.02 -0.68
C ILE A 112 -2.02 4.47 0.70
N ILE A 113 -1.94 3.14 0.80
CA ILE A 113 -2.15 2.43 2.05
C ILE A 113 -0.90 1.65 2.40
N TYR A 114 -0.29 1.98 3.54
CA TYR A 114 0.86 1.27 4.10
C TYR A 114 0.43 0.36 5.24
N ASN A 115 1.16 -0.75 5.42
CA ASN A 115 0.80 -1.87 6.28
C ASN A 115 -0.64 -2.38 6.05
N PRO A 116 -1.07 -2.54 4.78
CA PRO A 116 -2.47 -2.78 4.46
C PRO A 116 -3.01 -4.13 4.99
N GLY A 117 -2.16 -5.05 5.45
CA GLY A 117 -2.58 -6.30 6.11
C GLY A 117 -3.28 -6.11 7.47
N GLY A 118 -3.19 -4.92 8.06
CA GLY A 118 -3.94 -4.59 9.27
C GLY A 118 -5.34 -4.04 9.03
N MET A 119 -5.80 -4.09 7.78
CA MET A 119 -7.12 -3.64 7.37
C MET A 119 -8.09 -4.80 7.20
N HIS A 120 -9.35 -4.48 7.41
CA HIS A 120 -10.47 -5.34 7.11
C HIS A 120 -11.63 -4.46 6.67
N GLY A 121 -12.30 -4.82 5.58
CA GLY A 121 -13.52 -4.20 5.08
C GLY A 121 -14.63 -5.25 4.95
N TYR A 122 -15.69 -4.91 4.23
CA TYR A 122 -16.78 -5.83 3.98
C TYR A 122 -16.32 -7.12 3.25
N GLN A 123 -16.80 -8.29 3.71
CA GLN A 123 -16.52 -9.61 3.11
C GLN A 123 -15.02 -9.93 2.95
N CYS A 124 -14.21 -9.60 3.97
CA CYS A 124 -12.77 -9.89 4.01
C CYS A 124 -11.92 -9.18 2.93
N ARG A 125 -12.51 -8.26 2.15
CA ARG A 125 -11.78 -7.35 1.27
C ARG A 125 -11.31 -6.13 2.04
N ASN A 126 -10.35 -5.38 1.51
CA ASN A 126 -10.06 -4.05 2.03
C ASN A 126 -11.10 -3.03 1.52
N TYR A 127 -11.48 -3.13 0.26
CA TYR A 127 -12.56 -2.35 -0.37
C TYR A 127 -12.96 -2.98 -1.72
N ARG A 128 -14.06 -2.52 -2.34
CA ARG A 128 -14.52 -3.06 -3.63
C ARG A 128 -13.81 -2.37 -4.78
N LEU A 129 -13.49 -3.11 -5.83
CA LEU A 129 -12.87 -2.50 -7.02
C LEU A 129 -13.79 -1.44 -7.63
N ASP A 130 -15.11 -1.67 -7.65
CA ASP A 130 -16.10 -0.71 -8.13
C ASP A 130 -16.10 0.62 -7.36
N ASP A 131 -15.58 0.67 -6.12
CA ASP A 131 -15.42 1.94 -5.40
C ASP A 131 -14.36 2.84 -6.06
N LEU A 132 -13.50 2.27 -6.92
CA LEU A 132 -12.46 2.99 -7.63
C LEU A 132 -12.99 3.73 -8.88
N ASP A 133 -14.09 3.27 -9.49
CA ASP A 133 -14.64 3.82 -10.73
C ASP A 133 -15.01 5.30 -10.64
N ASP A 134 -15.41 5.75 -9.45
CA ASP A 134 -15.77 7.13 -9.18
C ASP A 134 -14.57 8.09 -9.16
N PHE A 135 -13.33 7.57 -9.13
CA PHE A 135 -12.14 8.41 -9.15
C PHE A 135 -11.67 8.74 -10.57
N GLY A 136 -12.12 9.87 -11.11
CA GLY A 136 -11.74 10.31 -12.46
C GLY A 136 -10.27 10.74 -12.65
N ASN A 137 -9.49 10.88 -11.57
CA ASN A 137 -8.10 11.35 -11.62
C ASN A 137 -7.12 10.52 -10.79
N LEU A 138 -7.53 9.36 -10.26
CA LEU A 138 -6.66 8.53 -9.44
C LEU A 138 -5.58 7.87 -10.32
N LYS A 139 -4.32 8.15 -9.98
CA LYS A 139 -3.14 7.73 -10.77
C LYS A 139 -2.34 6.66 -10.07
N LEU A 140 -2.28 6.73 -8.75
CA LEU A 140 -1.42 5.87 -7.94
C LEU A 140 -2.20 5.38 -6.72
N PHE A 141 -2.34 4.07 -6.60
CA PHE A 141 -3.05 3.47 -5.47
C PHE A 141 -2.51 2.08 -5.09
N THR A 142 -2.95 1.59 -3.94
CA THR A 142 -2.56 0.29 -3.36
C THR A 142 -3.73 -0.66 -3.38
N LEU A 143 -3.56 -1.90 -3.86
CA LEU A 143 -4.61 -2.89 -4.03
C LEU A 143 -4.23 -4.23 -3.38
N ALA A 144 -5.13 -4.88 -2.67
CA ALA A 144 -4.85 -6.22 -2.15
C ALA A 144 -5.06 -7.28 -3.25
N VAL A 145 -4.28 -8.37 -3.21
CA VAL A 145 -4.56 -9.56 -4.03
C VAL A 145 -5.97 -10.08 -3.75
N SER A 146 -6.41 -10.07 -2.49
CA SER A 146 -7.76 -10.45 -2.10
C SER A 146 -8.84 -9.55 -2.72
N ASP A 147 -8.56 -8.27 -2.97
CA ASP A 147 -9.53 -7.38 -3.63
C ASP A 147 -9.73 -7.74 -5.11
N ILE A 148 -8.68 -8.26 -5.76
CA ILE A 148 -8.73 -8.80 -7.12
C ILE A 148 -9.48 -10.14 -7.15
N GLU A 149 -9.15 -11.05 -6.23
CA GLU A 149 -9.59 -12.44 -6.31
C GLU A 149 -10.94 -12.71 -5.61
N LEU A 150 -11.24 -12.05 -4.47
CA LEU A 150 -12.48 -12.30 -3.71
C LEU A 150 -13.75 -11.89 -4.47
N GLU A 151 -13.64 -11.02 -5.47
CA GLU A 151 -14.73 -10.74 -6.38
C GLU A 151 -15.15 -11.96 -7.20
N GLU A 152 -14.16 -12.69 -7.69
CA GLU A 152 -14.39 -13.93 -8.44
C GLU A 152 -15.03 -15.01 -7.57
N PHE A 153 -14.51 -15.18 -6.34
CA PHE A 153 -15.00 -16.19 -5.41
C PHE A 153 -16.45 -15.96 -4.97
N HIS A 154 -16.93 -14.71 -4.96
CA HIS A 154 -18.26 -14.37 -4.45
C HIS A 154 -19.30 -14.09 -5.55
N LEU A 155 -18.90 -13.50 -6.68
CA LEU A 155 -19.83 -13.07 -7.73
C LEU A 155 -19.93 -14.07 -8.89
N MET A 156 -18.87 -14.80 -9.20
CA MET A 156 -18.89 -15.74 -10.32
C MET A 156 -19.28 -17.13 -9.83
N HIS A 157 -20.50 -17.57 -10.19
CA HIS A 157 -20.93 -18.96 -9.99
C HIS A 157 -20.17 -19.98 -10.89
N SER A 158 -19.02 -19.59 -11.45
CA SER A 158 -18.13 -20.33 -12.34
C SER A 158 -16.69 -19.91 -12.07
N SER A 159 -15.71 -20.82 -12.25
CA SER A 159 -14.28 -20.48 -12.21
C SER A 159 -13.89 -19.70 -13.47
N PRO A 160 -13.62 -18.39 -13.38
CA PRO A 160 -13.20 -17.57 -14.51
C PRO A 160 -11.76 -17.91 -14.91
N ASN A 161 -11.43 -17.61 -16.16
CA ASN A 161 -10.03 -17.60 -16.59
C ASN A 161 -9.38 -16.23 -16.36
N ALA A 162 -8.07 -16.17 -16.57
CA ALA A 162 -7.28 -14.97 -16.37
C ALA A 162 -7.74 -13.77 -17.22
N GLU A 163 -8.20 -14.02 -18.45
CA GLU A 163 -8.68 -12.97 -19.33
C GLU A 163 -9.99 -12.35 -18.83
N GLN A 164 -10.90 -13.17 -18.32
CA GLN A 164 -12.17 -12.71 -17.73
C GLN A 164 -11.93 -11.90 -16.46
N LEU A 165 -11.01 -12.34 -15.58
CA LEU A 165 -10.65 -11.57 -14.41
C LEU A 165 -10.00 -10.24 -14.80
N ALA A 166 -9.10 -10.26 -15.78
CA ALA A 166 -8.42 -9.07 -16.24
C ALA A 166 -9.39 -8.04 -16.83
N GLU A 167 -10.40 -8.48 -17.58
CA GLU A 167 -11.48 -7.62 -18.10
C GLU A 167 -12.22 -6.95 -16.94
N TYR A 168 -12.68 -7.75 -15.96
CA TYR A 168 -13.37 -7.23 -14.79
C TYR A 168 -12.54 -6.22 -13.99
N VAL A 169 -11.29 -6.57 -13.67
CA VAL A 169 -10.38 -5.65 -12.98
C VAL A 169 -10.18 -4.39 -13.79
N SER A 170 -10.00 -4.50 -15.11
CA SER A 170 -9.77 -3.33 -15.96
C SER A 170 -10.96 -2.38 -16.02
N ASP A 171 -12.18 -2.91 -15.96
CA ASP A 171 -13.40 -2.12 -16.00
C ASP A 171 -13.58 -1.27 -14.74
N SER A 172 -13.16 -1.78 -13.57
CA SER A 172 -13.27 -1.07 -12.29
C SER A 172 -12.11 -0.10 -12.01
N LEU A 173 -11.03 -0.13 -12.80
CA LEU A 173 -9.86 0.71 -12.57
C LEU A 173 -9.95 2.05 -13.30
N PRO A 174 -9.60 3.18 -12.64
CA PRO A 174 -9.59 4.48 -13.28
C PRO A 174 -8.73 4.52 -14.55
N VAL A 175 -9.26 5.07 -15.64
CA VAL A 175 -8.50 5.28 -16.90
C VAL A 175 -7.23 6.13 -16.72
N SER A 176 -7.18 6.94 -15.65
CA SER A 176 -6.03 7.75 -15.27
C SER A 176 -4.92 6.98 -14.57
N THR A 177 -5.08 5.69 -14.33
CA THR A 177 -4.13 4.85 -13.59
C THR A 177 -2.76 4.86 -14.24
N GLU A 178 -1.75 5.28 -13.49
CA GLU A 178 -0.34 5.26 -13.90
C GLU A 178 0.47 4.22 -13.13
N ALA A 179 0.10 3.92 -11.88
CA ALA A 179 0.83 3.02 -11.02
C ALA A 179 -0.06 2.27 -10.03
N ILE A 180 0.21 0.98 -9.86
CA ILE A 180 -0.52 0.11 -8.94
C ILE A 180 0.50 -0.58 -8.02
N TYR A 181 0.30 -0.50 -6.72
CA TYR A 181 1.02 -1.32 -5.75
C TYR A 181 0.11 -2.46 -5.29
N VAL A 182 0.43 -3.69 -5.67
CA VAL A 182 -0.32 -4.87 -5.27
C VAL A 182 0.38 -5.55 -4.11
N TRP A 183 -0.37 -5.93 -3.09
CA TRP A 183 0.14 -6.53 -1.86
C TRP A 183 -0.73 -7.69 -1.41
N GLY A 184 -0.22 -8.50 -0.48
CA GLY A 184 -1.00 -9.57 0.13
C GLY A 184 -0.81 -10.92 -0.54
N ARG A 185 -1.72 -11.86 -0.24
CA ARG A 185 -1.67 -13.27 -0.64
C ARG A 185 -2.94 -13.66 -1.38
N SER A 186 -2.82 -14.66 -2.24
CA SER A 186 -3.94 -15.25 -3.02
C SER A 186 -4.75 -16.27 -2.20
N ASP A 187 -4.20 -16.81 -1.11
CA ASP A 187 -4.74 -18.01 -0.44
C ASP A 187 -5.57 -17.74 0.83
N GLY A 188 -5.85 -16.48 1.17
CA GLY A 188 -6.38 -16.10 2.48
C GLY A 188 -7.80 -16.58 2.82
N HIS A 189 -8.61 -17.00 1.85
CA HIS A 189 -10.05 -17.16 2.04
C HIS A 189 -10.71 -18.38 1.35
N ALA A 190 -9.93 -19.29 0.78
CA ALA A 190 -10.47 -20.54 0.26
C ALA A 190 -10.68 -21.56 1.41
N ASP A 191 -11.64 -21.30 2.29
CA ASP A 191 -12.06 -22.26 3.34
C ASP A 191 -13.02 -23.34 2.79
N ASP A 192 -13.18 -23.44 1.47
CA ASP A 192 -14.07 -24.40 0.83
C ASP A 192 -13.33 -25.26 -0.18
N SER A 193 -13.76 -26.52 -0.26
CA SER A 193 -13.33 -27.61 -1.13
C SER A 193 -13.49 -27.35 -2.65
N LYS A 194 -13.48 -26.09 -3.08
CA LYS A 194 -13.47 -25.59 -4.45
C LYS A 194 -12.13 -24.92 -4.83
N SER A 195 -11.19 -24.80 -3.89
CA SER A 195 -9.85 -24.22 -4.13
C SER A 195 -9.04 -24.98 -5.19
N ASP A 196 -9.32 -26.26 -5.38
CA ASP A 196 -8.58 -27.14 -6.30
C ASP A 196 -8.82 -26.79 -7.79
N ASP A 197 -9.86 -26.01 -8.10
CA ASP A 197 -10.22 -25.64 -9.48
C ASP A 197 -9.62 -24.30 -9.94
N ILE A 198 -8.94 -23.56 -9.05
CA ILE A 198 -8.33 -22.27 -9.40
C ILE A 198 -6.86 -22.47 -9.73
N PRO A 199 -6.41 -22.05 -10.93
CA PRO A 199 -5.01 -22.15 -11.31
C PRO A 199 -4.12 -21.42 -10.31
N SER A 200 -3.06 -22.06 -9.83
CA SER A 200 -2.09 -21.46 -8.90
C SER A 200 -1.39 -20.22 -9.47
N ASP A 201 -1.49 -19.99 -10.77
CA ASP A 201 -0.92 -18.85 -11.50
C ASP A 201 -2.00 -17.87 -11.99
N ILE A 202 -3.23 -17.94 -11.45
CA ILE A 202 -4.35 -17.08 -11.87
C ILE A 202 -4.00 -15.60 -11.71
N LEU A 203 -3.39 -15.20 -10.60
CA LEU A 203 -2.96 -13.81 -10.35
C LEU A 203 -1.93 -13.34 -11.39
N ASP A 204 -0.87 -14.12 -11.61
CA ASP A 204 0.18 -13.77 -12.58
C ASP A 204 -0.38 -13.68 -14.00
N SER A 205 -1.28 -14.60 -14.35
CA SER A 205 -1.93 -14.63 -15.66
C SER A 205 -2.88 -13.45 -15.82
N THR A 206 -3.64 -13.10 -14.79
CA THR A 206 -4.57 -11.96 -14.78
C THR A 206 -3.82 -10.65 -14.95
N LEU A 207 -2.78 -10.43 -14.16
CA LEU A 207 -1.96 -9.22 -14.25
C LEU A 207 -1.26 -9.13 -15.60
N ALA A 208 -0.76 -10.25 -16.15
CA ALA A 208 -0.22 -10.30 -17.50
C ALA A 208 -1.28 -9.90 -18.54
N SER A 209 -2.47 -10.50 -18.51
CA SER A 209 -3.58 -10.17 -19.41
C SER A 209 -4.01 -8.71 -19.30
N LEU A 210 -4.09 -8.16 -18.09
CA LEU A 210 -4.40 -6.76 -17.83
C LEU A 210 -3.35 -5.82 -18.47
N ILE A 211 -2.07 -6.14 -18.33
CA ILE A 211 -0.97 -5.36 -18.92
C ILE A 211 -0.98 -5.48 -20.45
N GLU A 212 -1.14 -6.70 -20.98
CA GLU A 212 -1.11 -6.95 -22.43
C GLU A 212 -2.32 -6.38 -23.18
N SER A 213 -3.47 -6.27 -22.52
CA SER A 213 -4.69 -5.72 -23.13
C SER A 213 -4.50 -4.26 -23.55
N GLY A 214 -3.64 -3.51 -22.85
CA GLY A 214 -3.42 -2.09 -23.08
C GLY A 214 -4.62 -1.19 -22.74
N VAL A 215 -5.65 -1.73 -22.07
CA VAL A 215 -6.86 -0.96 -21.66
C VAL A 215 -6.48 0.20 -20.74
N LEU A 216 -5.50 -0.01 -19.86
CA LEU A 216 -4.92 1.03 -19.03
C LEU A 216 -3.78 1.74 -19.76
N GLU A 217 -4.12 2.57 -20.75
CA GLU A 217 -3.14 3.24 -21.64
C GLU A 217 -2.07 4.07 -20.90
N ASN A 218 -2.39 4.55 -19.69
CA ASN A 218 -1.50 5.37 -18.87
C ASN A 218 -0.62 4.57 -17.91
N LEU A 219 -0.84 3.25 -17.80
CA LEU A 219 -0.13 2.39 -16.86
C LEU A 219 1.36 2.36 -17.17
N LYS A 220 2.18 2.69 -16.17
CA LYS A 220 3.64 2.75 -16.30
C LYS A 220 4.33 1.72 -15.42
N VAL A 221 3.74 1.41 -14.25
CA VAL A 221 4.37 0.51 -13.29
C VAL A 221 3.36 -0.28 -12.47
N VAL A 222 3.67 -1.55 -12.23
CA VAL A 222 2.98 -2.42 -11.28
C VAL A 222 4.00 -2.97 -10.29
N TYR A 223 3.80 -2.70 -9.00
CA TYR A 223 4.68 -3.17 -7.94
C TYR A 223 4.12 -4.44 -7.30
N LEU A 224 4.88 -5.53 -7.37
CA LEU A 224 4.49 -6.88 -6.93
C LEU A 224 5.47 -7.50 -5.92
N ALA A 225 6.47 -6.74 -5.47
CA ALA A 225 7.50 -7.24 -4.56
C ALA A 225 6.95 -7.79 -3.23
N ASP A 226 5.83 -7.27 -2.73
CA ASP A 226 5.18 -7.79 -1.51
C ASP A 226 4.49 -9.14 -1.74
N VAL A 227 3.77 -9.28 -2.87
CA VAL A 227 3.16 -10.55 -3.30
C VAL A 227 4.21 -11.66 -3.35
N GLU A 228 5.38 -11.37 -3.93
CA GLU A 228 6.48 -12.32 -4.05
C GLU A 228 7.07 -12.71 -2.69
N LYS A 229 7.24 -11.74 -1.77
CA LYS A 229 7.69 -12.00 -0.39
C LYS A 229 6.72 -12.91 0.35
N ARG A 230 5.42 -12.62 0.26
CA ARG A 230 4.39 -13.32 1.03
C ARG A 230 4.19 -14.73 0.52
N HIS A 231 4.15 -14.96 -0.79
CA HIS A 231 4.10 -16.31 -1.37
C HIS A 231 5.22 -17.24 -0.85
N ALA A 232 6.42 -16.71 -0.59
CA ALA A 232 7.51 -17.52 -0.03
C ALA A 232 7.34 -17.83 1.48
N GLN A 233 6.71 -16.94 2.25
CA GLN A 233 6.41 -17.19 3.66
C GLN A 233 5.45 -18.37 3.84
N ASP A 234 4.52 -18.56 2.90
CA ASP A 234 3.47 -19.59 2.95
C ASP A 234 4.05 -20.98 2.77
N ASN A 235 4.95 -21.12 1.80
CA ASN A 235 5.71 -22.35 1.59
C ASN A 235 6.46 -22.76 2.87
N ARG A 236 6.90 -21.79 3.68
CA ARG A 236 7.57 -22.04 4.96
C ARG A 236 6.60 -22.43 6.07
N GLU A 237 5.46 -21.76 6.20
CA GLU A 237 4.43 -22.09 7.21
C GLU A 237 3.80 -23.47 6.94
N ILE A 238 3.50 -23.78 5.69
CA ILE A 238 3.06 -25.11 5.24
C ILE A 238 4.15 -26.16 5.54
N ALA A 239 5.42 -25.85 5.28
CA ALA A 239 6.53 -26.74 5.60
C ALA A 239 6.70 -26.95 7.12
N LEU A 240 6.48 -25.94 7.95
CA LEU A 240 6.56 -26.02 9.42
C LEU A 240 5.43 -26.83 10.06
N GLY A 241 4.30 -27.03 9.37
CA GLY A 241 3.28 -28.01 9.72
C GLY A 241 3.73 -29.47 9.56
N ARG A 242 4.89 -29.70 8.93
CA ARG A 242 5.58 -30.99 8.89
C ARG A 242 6.91 -30.85 9.63
N HIS A 243 7.21 -31.76 10.56
CA HIS A 243 8.56 -31.87 11.13
C HIS A 243 9.54 -32.27 10.01
N ILE A 244 10.11 -31.29 9.31
CA ILE A 244 11.23 -31.53 8.42
C ILE A 244 12.39 -30.66 8.91
N ASP A 245 13.44 -31.35 9.34
CA ASP A 245 14.71 -30.83 9.84
C ASP A 245 15.56 -30.29 8.67
N VAL A 246 14.99 -29.37 7.88
CA VAL A 246 15.68 -28.77 6.73
C VAL A 246 16.22 -27.43 7.18
N GLY A 247 17.55 -27.32 7.19
CA GLY A 247 18.21 -26.03 7.35
C GLY A 247 17.62 -25.00 6.38
N LEU A 248 17.69 -23.73 6.75
CA LEU A 248 17.19 -22.53 6.04
C LEU A 248 17.49 -22.41 4.52
N LYS A 249 18.15 -23.39 3.89
CA LYS A 249 18.55 -23.40 2.48
C LYS A 249 17.41 -23.71 1.49
N ASP A 250 16.28 -24.27 1.94
CA ASP A 250 15.18 -24.71 1.05
C ASP A 250 13.87 -23.89 1.19
N ALA A 251 13.93 -22.68 1.76
CA ALA A 251 12.73 -21.98 2.28
C ALA A 251 11.89 -21.20 1.23
N GLY A 252 12.22 -21.24 -0.06
CA GLY A 252 11.51 -20.48 -1.09
C GLY A 252 11.30 -21.27 -2.39
N PRO A 253 10.40 -20.83 -3.29
CA PRO A 253 10.19 -21.47 -4.59
C PRO A 253 11.50 -21.66 -5.37
N LYS A 254 11.63 -22.81 -6.04
CA LYS A 254 12.81 -23.15 -6.87
C LYS A 254 12.80 -22.49 -8.24
N GLN A 255 11.77 -21.71 -8.53
CA GLN A 255 11.59 -20.98 -9.79
C GLN A 255 11.04 -19.59 -9.46
N LEU A 256 11.33 -18.63 -10.34
CA LEU A 256 10.74 -17.30 -10.24
C LEU A 256 9.24 -17.37 -10.45
N ILE A 257 8.49 -16.58 -9.70
CA ILE A 257 7.05 -16.39 -9.90
C ILE A 257 6.82 -15.06 -10.63
N LEU A 258 5.57 -14.76 -10.97
CA LEU A 258 5.17 -13.51 -11.65
C LEU A 258 5.83 -13.32 -13.04
N GLN A 259 6.28 -14.42 -13.66
CA GLN A 259 7.04 -14.38 -14.91
C GLN A 259 6.18 -13.98 -16.10
N LYS A 260 4.88 -14.29 -16.09
CA LYS A 260 3.96 -13.86 -17.16
C LYS A 260 3.79 -12.35 -17.12
N SER A 261 3.59 -11.79 -15.93
CA SER A 261 3.46 -10.34 -15.71
C SER A 261 4.74 -9.62 -16.13
N VAL A 262 5.91 -10.12 -15.72
CA VAL A 262 7.20 -9.53 -16.14
C VAL A 262 7.37 -9.57 -17.66
N ALA A 263 7.04 -10.68 -18.31
CA ALA A 263 7.11 -10.79 -19.77
C ALA A 263 6.14 -9.82 -20.47
N ALA A 264 4.90 -9.70 -19.97
CA ALA A 264 3.91 -8.76 -20.46
C ALA A 264 4.39 -7.31 -20.33
N GLY A 265 4.97 -6.95 -19.18
CA GLY A 265 5.56 -5.63 -18.94
C GLY A 265 6.69 -5.30 -19.91
N LEU A 266 7.63 -6.23 -20.10
CA LEU A 266 8.73 -6.07 -21.06
C LEU A 266 8.24 -5.86 -22.50
N LYS A 267 7.16 -6.55 -22.89
CA LYS A 267 6.57 -6.46 -24.22
C LYS A 267 5.84 -5.13 -24.46
N THR A 268 5.21 -4.58 -23.43
CA THR A 268 4.34 -3.38 -23.51
C THR A 268 5.05 -2.09 -23.09
N GLY A 269 6.19 -2.19 -22.39
CA GLY A 269 6.89 -1.04 -21.80
C GLY A 269 6.41 -0.67 -20.39
N VAL A 270 5.53 -1.46 -19.78
CA VAL A 270 5.10 -1.31 -18.38
C VAL A 270 6.16 -1.94 -17.47
N HIS A 271 6.64 -1.19 -16.48
CA HIS A 271 7.56 -1.73 -15.47
C HIS A 271 6.81 -2.68 -14.53
N VAL A 272 7.24 -3.93 -14.43
CA VAL A 272 6.72 -4.87 -13.42
C VAL A 272 7.78 -5.10 -12.37
N CYS A 273 7.57 -4.47 -11.22
CA CYS A 273 8.56 -4.37 -10.16
C CYS A 273 8.38 -5.52 -9.16
N THR A 274 9.25 -6.51 -9.27
CA THR A 274 9.36 -7.62 -8.32
C THR A 274 10.60 -7.43 -7.45
N LEU A 275 10.86 -8.31 -6.50
CA LEU A 275 12.12 -8.31 -5.74
C LEU A 275 13.33 -8.61 -6.63
N MET A 276 13.10 -9.37 -7.71
CA MET A 276 14.10 -9.78 -8.69
C MET A 276 14.25 -8.75 -9.82
N ASN A 277 13.21 -7.97 -10.09
CA ASN A 277 13.20 -6.91 -11.09
C ASN A 277 12.80 -5.58 -10.43
N ARG A 278 13.79 -4.85 -9.90
CA ARG A 278 13.56 -3.69 -9.02
C ARG A 278 13.58 -2.34 -9.72
N ASP A 279 13.97 -2.30 -10.99
CA ASP A 279 14.00 -1.04 -11.74
C ASP A 279 12.58 -0.64 -12.17
N ASP A 280 12.15 0.51 -11.66
CA ASP A 280 10.85 1.10 -11.91
C ASP A 280 10.95 2.44 -12.67
N GLY A 281 12.13 2.76 -13.22
CA GLY A 281 12.37 4.05 -13.88
C GLY A 281 12.36 5.25 -12.92
N GLY A 282 12.46 5.02 -11.60
CA GLY A 282 12.40 6.03 -10.55
C GLY A 282 10.99 6.43 -10.11
N TYR A 283 9.96 5.66 -10.52
CA TYR A 283 8.57 5.96 -10.21
C TYR A 283 8.25 5.90 -8.71
N TRP A 284 9.03 5.16 -7.91
CA TRP A 284 8.90 5.04 -6.46
C TRP A 284 8.93 6.40 -5.75
N LYS A 285 9.58 7.41 -6.35
CA LYS A 285 9.64 8.79 -5.82
C LYS A 285 8.27 9.45 -5.72
N ASN A 286 7.26 8.91 -6.41
CA ASN A 286 5.89 9.39 -6.34
C ASN A 286 5.16 8.93 -5.06
N PHE A 287 5.72 7.94 -4.34
CA PHE A 287 5.19 7.46 -3.08
C PHE A 287 5.61 8.38 -1.93
N PRO A 288 4.65 8.89 -1.14
CA PRO A 288 4.94 9.71 0.02
C PRO A 288 5.41 8.84 1.19
N GLY A 289 6.64 9.05 1.66
CA GLY A 289 7.13 8.39 2.86
C GLY A 289 6.56 8.98 4.15
N LYS A 290 6.61 8.18 5.23
CA LYS A 290 6.34 8.62 6.59
C LYS A 290 7.28 9.79 6.94
N PRO A 291 6.74 10.90 7.45
CA PRO A 291 7.56 12.00 7.94
C PRO A 291 8.55 11.54 9.01
N ASP A 292 9.82 11.85 8.80
CA ASP A 292 10.92 11.46 9.67
C ASP A 292 11.78 12.69 10.05
N ARG A 293 12.84 12.44 10.84
CA ARG A 293 13.74 13.52 11.30
C ARG A 293 14.46 14.27 10.16
N PHE A 294 14.56 13.69 8.97
CA PHE A 294 15.24 14.28 7.82
C PHE A 294 14.35 15.29 7.07
N GLU A 295 13.03 15.24 7.26
CA GLU A 295 12.06 16.19 6.68
C GLU A 295 11.85 17.44 7.54
N LEU A 296 12.29 17.40 8.81
CA LEU A 296 12.20 18.53 9.72
C LEU A 296 13.18 19.62 9.31
N LYS A 297 12.67 20.69 8.67
CA LYS A 297 13.46 21.84 8.18
C LYS A 297 14.39 22.48 9.22
N THR A 298 14.06 22.37 10.49
CA THR A 298 14.83 22.92 11.62
C THR A 298 15.62 21.87 12.39
N GLY A 299 15.56 20.61 11.97
CA GLY A 299 16.24 19.49 12.62
C GLY A 299 17.72 19.39 12.20
N PRO A 300 18.56 18.73 13.03
CA PRO A 300 19.99 18.58 12.76
C PRO A 300 20.30 17.67 11.56
N CYS A 301 19.30 16.94 11.05
CA CYS A 301 19.44 16.00 9.93
C CYS A 301 18.70 16.46 8.67
N TYR A 302 18.31 17.73 8.58
CA TYR A 302 17.48 18.21 7.46
C TYR A 302 18.12 17.93 6.10
N GLY A 303 17.36 17.29 5.21
CA GLY A 303 17.70 17.13 3.79
C GLY A 303 18.62 15.96 3.44
N GLU A 304 19.35 15.38 4.39
CA GLU A 304 20.35 14.34 4.10
C GLU A 304 19.97 12.99 4.71
N ARG A 305 19.25 12.17 3.95
CA ARG A 305 19.08 10.75 4.27
C ARG A 305 20.35 9.97 3.89
N PRO A 306 20.71 8.90 4.61
CA PRO A 306 21.79 8.01 4.19
C PRO A 306 21.57 7.48 2.78
N ALA A 307 22.62 7.43 1.95
CA ALA A 307 22.51 6.99 0.55
C ALA A 307 22.03 5.54 0.39
N SER A 308 22.27 4.70 1.40
CA SER A 308 21.80 3.31 1.46
C SER A 308 20.32 3.17 1.83
N TRP A 309 19.63 4.27 2.13
CA TRP A 309 18.22 4.23 2.49
C TRP A 309 17.31 4.33 1.28
N ARG A 310 16.24 3.56 1.31
CA ARG A 310 15.16 3.55 0.33
C ARG A 310 13.82 3.59 1.06
N LEU A 311 12.78 4.04 0.36
CA LEU A 311 11.44 4.00 0.87
C LEU A 311 10.92 2.57 0.76
N ASN A 312 10.56 1.97 1.89
CA ASN A 312 9.88 0.69 1.89
C ASN A 312 8.42 0.92 1.49
N LEU A 313 8.01 0.44 0.31
CA LEU A 313 6.64 0.64 -0.19
C LEU A 313 5.57 -0.15 0.58
N GLN A 314 5.96 -1.13 1.40
CA GLN A 314 5.04 -1.86 2.27
C GLN A 314 4.71 -1.04 3.52
N SER A 315 5.74 -0.47 4.18
CA SER A 315 5.58 0.22 5.46
C SER A 315 5.54 1.75 5.35
N GLY A 316 5.88 2.31 4.20
CA GLY A 316 6.06 3.75 4.01
C GLY A 316 7.24 4.34 4.77
N GLU A 317 8.10 3.51 5.38
CA GLU A 317 9.25 4.00 6.17
C GLU A 317 10.53 4.03 5.34
N TRP A 318 11.36 5.03 5.59
CA TRP A 318 12.71 5.09 5.07
C TRP A 318 13.64 4.24 5.92
N GLY A 319 14.44 3.41 5.28
CA GLY A 319 15.41 2.57 5.98
C GLY A 319 16.41 1.93 5.03
N PRO A 320 17.44 1.26 5.58
CA PRO A 320 18.39 0.50 4.79
C PRO A 320 17.65 -0.59 4.02
N GLU A 321 18.03 -0.80 2.76
CA GLU A 321 17.45 -1.84 1.91
C GLU A 321 18.53 -2.83 1.47
N CYS A 322 18.20 -4.13 1.43
CA CYS A 322 19.16 -5.19 1.08
C CYS A 322 19.49 -5.25 -0.43
N GLU A 323 18.84 -4.42 -1.26
CA GLU A 323 19.00 -4.35 -2.72
C GLU A 323 18.93 -5.70 -3.46
N GLY A 324 18.30 -6.73 -2.88
CA GLY A 324 18.29 -8.07 -3.49
C GLY A 324 19.66 -8.75 -3.45
N CYS A 325 20.41 -8.61 -2.35
CA CYS A 325 21.77 -9.15 -2.24
C CYS A 325 21.91 -10.67 -2.41
N GLY A 326 20.83 -11.45 -2.28
CA GLY A 326 20.86 -12.92 -2.49
C GLY A 326 21.66 -13.71 -1.46
N GLU A 327 22.11 -13.05 -0.39
CA GLU A 327 22.97 -13.62 0.65
C GLU A 327 22.41 -13.38 2.05
N CYS A 328 21.59 -12.34 2.24
CA CYS A 328 20.95 -12.06 3.52
C CYS A 328 19.76 -12.99 3.76
N LYS A 329 19.38 -13.14 5.04
CA LYS A 329 18.25 -13.96 5.45
C LYS A 329 16.96 -13.56 4.73
N ASP A 330 16.72 -12.26 4.54
CA ASP A 330 15.48 -11.77 3.93
C ASP A 330 15.37 -12.18 2.45
N CYS A 331 16.48 -12.15 1.70
CA CYS A 331 16.53 -12.65 0.33
C CYS A 331 16.36 -14.18 0.27
N LEU A 332 17.08 -14.90 1.14
CA LEU A 332 17.11 -16.36 1.16
C LEU A 332 15.81 -17.01 1.66
N VAL A 333 14.99 -16.24 2.39
CA VAL A 333 13.62 -16.65 2.73
C VAL A 333 12.72 -16.66 1.49
N VAL A 334 12.99 -15.81 0.49
CA VAL A 334 12.16 -15.73 -0.71
C VAL A 334 12.63 -16.67 -1.82
N TYR A 335 13.92 -16.65 -2.14
CA TYR A 335 14.50 -17.53 -3.15
C TYR A 335 15.85 -18.10 -2.71
N PRO A 336 16.21 -19.31 -3.16
CA PRO A 336 17.56 -19.83 -2.98
C PRO A 336 18.62 -18.92 -3.64
N ALA A 337 19.83 -18.94 -3.08
CA ALA A 337 20.93 -18.07 -3.50
C ALA A 337 21.26 -18.21 -5.00
N GLU A 338 21.08 -19.41 -5.55
CA GLU A 338 21.32 -19.74 -6.95
C GLU A 338 20.43 -18.90 -7.88
N LEU A 339 19.14 -18.74 -7.56
CA LEU A 339 18.22 -17.91 -8.35
C LEU A 339 18.59 -16.44 -8.27
N TRP A 340 18.93 -15.94 -7.09
CA TRP A 340 19.41 -14.57 -6.93
C TRP A 340 20.65 -14.27 -7.77
N LYS A 341 21.54 -15.25 -7.94
CA LYS A 341 22.76 -15.12 -8.74
C LYS A 341 22.50 -15.23 -10.24
N SER A 342 21.59 -16.11 -10.67
CA SER A 342 21.28 -16.32 -12.09
C SER A 342 20.44 -15.21 -12.72
N SER A 343 19.68 -14.49 -11.91
CA SER A 343 18.67 -13.53 -12.38
C SER A 343 19.09 -12.07 -12.22
N ARG A 344 20.33 -11.81 -11.81
CA ARG A 344 20.89 -10.46 -11.85
C ARG A 344 21.21 -10.06 -13.30
N PRO A 345 20.77 -8.88 -13.75
CA PRO A 345 21.20 -8.30 -15.02
C PRO A 345 22.72 -8.16 -15.15
#